data_AF-A0A2A2GQY9-F1
#
_entry.id   AF-A0A2A2GQY9-F1
#
_cell.length_a   1.000
_cell.length_b   1.000
_cell.length_c   1.000
_cell.angle_alpha   90.00
_cell.angle_beta   90.00
_cell.angle_gamma   90.00
#
_symmetry.space_group_name_H-M   'P 1'
#
loop_
_entity.id
_entity.type
_entity.pdbx_description
1 polymer ?
#
loop_
_entity_poly.entity_id
_entity_poly.type
_entity_poly.pdbx_seq_one_letter_code
_entity_poly.pdbx_strand_id
1 'polypeptide(L)'
;MGLKLRLSWFEKTADDIAGEEYSRDLRDDGSVIEQLGLTIEDNVNNGEFNVKSHWVTVLNPYFNHKIQYDKYDYFVSFDYADEWPEDMRTLRWDLHGHPSAHEQGGSWHMTVTPEISGEILRASYQYHGNRLPNAMMQVHLLGGTIDCDLGNVGSTLSFTPQNRQLTQGQAFEVVHPVTPTRHSHKSLKFIAPMPLIIELAVRVDS
;
A
#
# COMPACT_ATOMS: atom_id res chain seq x y z
N MET A 1 7.42 4.87 1.59
CA MET A 1 7.85 6.26 1.42
C MET A 1 9.02 6.26 0.47
N GLY A 2 9.05 7.19 -0.47
CA GLY A 2 10.18 7.29 -1.38
C GLY A 2 10.07 8.38 -2.43
N LEU A 3 11.25 8.83 -2.87
CA LEU A 3 11.46 9.84 -3.89
C LEU A 3 11.34 9.24 -5.29
N LYS A 4 10.51 9.82 -6.15
CA LYS A 4 10.58 9.61 -7.60
C LYS A 4 10.85 10.93 -8.30
N LEU A 5 11.56 10.83 -9.41
CA LEU A 5 11.73 11.94 -10.35
C LEU A 5 10.64 11.80 -11.40
N ARG A 6 9.85 12.85 -11.60
CA ARG A 6 8.92 12.92 -12.73
C ARG A 6 9.51 13.83 -13.78
N LEU A 7 9.71 13.29 -14.98
CA LEU A 7 10.17 14.03 -16.14
C LEU A 7 9.01 14.22 -17.10
N SER A 8 8.70 15.47 -17.42
CA SER A 8 7.67 15.83 -18.40
C SER A 8 8.33 16.63 -19.52
N TRP A 9 7.90 16.41 -20.76
CA TRP A 9 8.45 17.13 -21.90
C TRP A 9 7.39 17.54 -22.91
N PHE A 10 7.62 18.70 -23.52
CA PHE A 10 6.66 19.40 -24.35
C PHE A 10 7.27 19.73 -25.72
N GLU A 11 6.46 19.67 -26.77
CA GLU A 11 6.86 20.12 -28.10
C GLU A 11 7.10 21.64 -28.09
N LYS A 12 8.33 22.08 -28.38
CA LYS A 12 8.71 23.51 -28.38
C LYS A 12 7.87 24.40 -29.30
N THR A 13 7.24 23.80 -30.31
CA THR A 13 6.47 24.53 -31.32
C THR A 13 4.99 24.66 -30.99
N ALA A 14 4.46 23.82 -30.11
CA ALA A 14 3.02 23.70 -29.87
C ALA A 14 2.63 23.80 -28.38
N ASP A 15 3.61 23.81 -27.46
CA ASP A 15 3.40 23.72 -26.00
C ASP A 15 2.53 22.51 -25.58
N ASP A 16 2.39 21.53 -26.47
CA ASP A 16 1.67 20.29 -26.21
C ASP A 16 2.55 19.30 -25.48
N ILE A 17 1.96 18.56 -24.53
CA ILE A 17 2.67 17.50 -23.82
C ILE A 17 3.04 16.37 -24.79
N ALA A 18 4.34 16.14 -24.94
CA ALA A 18 4.90 15.08 -25.76
C ALA A 18 5.10 13.78 -24.96
N GLY A 19 5.27 13.89 -23.65
CA GLY A 19 5.25 12.74 -22.75
C GLY A 19 5.61 13.07 -21.31
N GLU A 20 5.45 12.04 -20.46
CA GLU A 20 5.78 12.04 -19.05
C GLU A 20 6.34 10.66 -18.68
N GLU A 21 7.37 10.62 -17.83
CA GLU A 21 7.95 9.39 -17.30
C GLU A 21 8.36 9.60 -15.84
N TYR A 22 8.00 8.64 -14.98
CA TYR A 22 8.55 8.56 -13.63
C TYR A 22 9.79 7.67 -13.61
N SER A 23 10.79 8.06 -12.82
CA SER A 23 11.89 7.17 -12.48
C SER A 23 11.42 6.01 -11.59
N ARG A 24 12.30 5.04 -11.37
CA ARG A 24 12.17 4.13 -10.22
C ARG A 24 12.13 4.90 -8.90
N ASP A 25 11.59 4.27 -7.86
CA ASP A 25 11.64 4.76 -6.48
C ASP A 25 13.09 4.77 -5.96
N LEU A 26 13.59 5.96 -5.59
CA LEU A 26 14.90 6.21 -5.00
C LEU A 26 14.88 6.13 -3.47
N ARG A 27 13.72 5.84 -2.87
CA ARG A 27 13.52 5.79 -1.41
C ARG A 27 13.95 7.12 -0.79
N ASP A 28 14.81 7.07 0.22
CA ASP A 28 15.33 8.26 0.91
C ASP A 28 16.63 8.79 0.28
N ASP A 29 17.05 8.27 -0.89
CA ASP A 29 18.24 8.74 -1.59
C ASP A 29 17.96 10.02 -2.39
N GLY A 30 18.17 11.16 -1.73
CA GLY A 30 18.09 12.49 -2.34
C GLY A 30 19.35 12.94 -3.08
N SER A 31 20.38 12.10 -3.23
CA SER A 31 21.68 12.52 -3.78
C SER A 31 21.61 13.07 -5.21
N VAL A 32 20.60 12.65 -5.99
CA VAL A 32 20.35 13.21 -7.32
C VAL A 32 19.99 14.70 -7.25
N ILE A 33 19.23 15.14 -6.25
CA ILE A 33 18.84 16.55 -6.07
C ILE A 33 20.08 17.41 -5.79
N GLU A 34 20.97 16.90 -4.93
CA GLU A 34 22.23 17.57 -4.59
C GLU A 34 23.20 17.63 -5.78
N GLN A 35 23.27 16.57 -6.59
CA GLN A 35 24.08 16.56 -7.83
C GLN A 35 23.60 17.58 -8.86
N LEU A 36 22.31 17.94 -8.85
CA LEU A 36 21.74 19.02 -9.66
C LEU A 36 22.02 20.42 -9.08
N GLY A 37 22.63 20.49 -7.89
CA GLY A 37 22.96 21.73 -7.19
C GLY A 37 21.78 22.34 -6.43
N LEU A 38 20.78 21.52 -6.08
CA LEU A 38 19.60 21.93 -5.32
C LEU A 38 19.67 21.43 -3.87
N THR A 39 18.94 22.08 -2.97
CA THR A 39 18.76 21.62 -1.58
C THR A 39 17.56 20.66 -1.49
N ILE A 40 17.63 19.61 -0.68
CA ILE A 40 16.52 18.65 -0.56
C ILE A 40 15.30 19.30 0.11
N GLU A 41 15.50 20.01 1.23
CA GLU A 41 14.42 20.55 2.07
C GLU A 41 13.44 21.48 1.32
N ASP A 42 13.93 22.24 0.35
CA ASP A 42 13.13 23.26 -0.34
C ASP A 42 12.60 22.83 -1.72
N ASN A 43 13.07 21.69 -2.27
CA ASN A 43 12.80 21.34 -3.67
C ASN A 43 12.01 20.05 -3.85
N VAL A 44 11.83 19.25 -2.78
CA VAL A 44 10.93 18.09 -2.79
C VAL A 44 9.47 18.53 -2.66
N ASN A 45 8.58 17.96 -3.49
CA ASN A 45 7.16 18.29 -3.58
C ASN A 45 6.89 19.79 -3.83
N ASN A 46 7.80 20.49 -4.51
CA ASN A 46 7.73 21.93 -4.71
C ASN A 46 7.54 22.33 -6.19
N GLY A 47 6.71 21.57 -6.91
CA GLY A 47 6.44 21.79 -8.32
C GLY A 47 7.55 21.31 -9.24
N GLU A 48 7.61 21.90 -10.44
CA GLU A 48 8.48 21.46 -11.53
C GLU A 48 9.57 22.49 -11.83
N PHE A 49 10.74 22.00 -12.22
CA PHE A 49 11.91 22.80 -12.58
C PHE A 49 12.24 22.61 -14.05
N ASN A 50 12.58 23.72 -14.74
CA ASN A 50 13.19 23.64 -16.07
C ASN A 50 14.48 22.82 -16.01
N VAL A 51 14.54 21.73 -16.78
CA VAL A 51 15.77 20.94 -16.89
C VAL A 51 16.83 21.78 -17.57
N LYS A 52 18.00 21.91 -16.94
CA LYS A 52 19.14 22.64 -17.48
C LYS A 52 20.01 21.72 -18.33
N SER A 53 20.73 22.25 -19.31
CA SER A 53 21.60 21.45 -20.18
C SER A 53 22.61 20.57 -19.43
N HIS A 54 23.19 21.07 -18.33
CA HIS A 54 24.12 20.30 -17.49
C HIS A 54 23.45 19.26 -16.59
N TRP A 55 22.14 19.33 -16.39
CA TRP A 55 21.37 18.33 -15.65
C TRP A 55 21.11 17.05 -16.47
N VAL A 56 21.16 17.16 -17.80
CA VAL A 56 20.88 16.04 -18.71
C VAL A 56 21.73 14.80 -18.39
N THR A 57 23.03 14.98 -18.13
CA THR A 57 23.93 13.88 -17.81
C THR A 57 23.60 13.22 -16.46
N VAL A 58 23.11 14.00 -15.50
CA VAL A 58 22.69 13.53 -14.18
C VAL A 58 21.34 12.81 -14.25
N LEU A 59 20.39 13.31 -15.05
CA LEU A 59 19.02 12.79 -15.12
C LEU A 59 18.85 11.57 -16.03
N ASN A 60 19.54 11.51 -17.19
CA ASN A 60 19.40 10.42 -18.17
C ASN A 60 19.55 8.98 -17.66
N PRO A 61 20.33 8.69 -16.60
CA PRO A 61 20.39 7.34 -16.00
C PRO A 61 19.10 6.87 -15.33
N TYR A 62 18.21 7.79 -14.96
CA TYR A 62 16.97 7.48 -14.22
C TYR A 62 15.77 7.22 -15.12
N PHE A 63 15.88 7.50 -16.42
CA PHE A 63 14.79 7.42 -17.39
C PHE A 63 15.15 6.55 -18.59
N ASN A 64 14.15 5.84 -19.11
CA ASN A 64 14.25 5.12 -20.37
C ASN A 64 14.28 6.11 -21.53
N HIS A 65 13.43 7.14 -21.48
CA HIS A 65 13.47 8.25 -22.41
C HIS A 65 14.82 8.95 -22.35
N LYS A 66 15.43 9.18 -23.52
CA LYS A 66 16.68 9.94 -23.64
C LYS A 66 16.35 11.39 -23.89
N ILE A 67 16.76 12.26 -22.97
CA ILE A 67 16.49 13.70 -23.02
C ILE A 67 17.12 14.28 -24.28
N GLN A 68 16.25 14.70 -25.21
CA GLN A 68 16.60 15.37 -26.45
C GLN A 68 16.37 16.88 -26.28
N TYR A 69 17.29 17.52 -25.57
CA TYR A 69 17.21 18.93 -25.15
C TYR A 69 16.93 19.91 -26.30
N ASP A 70 17.39 19.59 -27.51
CA ASP A 70 17.18 20.45 -28.68
C ASP A 70 15.74 20.42 -29.18
N LYS A 71 15.01 19.32 -28.97
CA LYS A 71 13.67 19.09 -29.53
C LYS A 71 12.52 19.48 -28.61
N TYR A 72 12.67 19.23 -27.31
CA TYR A 72 11.60 19.41 -26.34
C TYR A 72 12.01 20.36 -25.23
N ASP A 73 11.04 21.03 -24.62
CA ASP A 73 11.21 21.67 -23.33
C ASP A 73 10.94 20.65 -22.24
N TYR A 74 11.88 20.50 -21.31
CA TYR A 74 11.83 19.47 -20.27
C TYR A 74 11.66 20.10 -18.89
N PHE A 75 10.80 19.47 -18.10
CA PHE A 75 10.54 19.80 -16.73
C PHE A 75 10.76 18.58 -15.85
N VAL A 76 11.30 18.78 -14.66
CA VAL A 76 11.48 17.73 -13.66
C VAL A 76 10.87 18.14 -12.33
N SER A 77 10.07 17.27 -11.70
CA SER A 77 9.68 17.39 -10.29
C SER A 77 10.33 16.30 -9.43
N PHE A 78 10.55 16.64 -8.17
CA PHE A 78 11.10 15.76 -7.15
C PHE A 78 9.98 15.40 -6.19
N ASP A 79 9.29 14.31 -6.48
CA ASP A 79 8.07 13.97 -5.78
C ASP A 79 8.40 12.93 -4.71
N TYR A 80 8.01 13.20 -3.46
CA TYR A 80 8.18 12.28 -2.34
C TYR A 80 6.82 11.93 -1.78
N ALA A 81 6.47 10.65 -1.86
CA ALA A 81 5.20 10.14 -1.35
C ALA A 81 5.45 9.04 -0.34
N ASP A 82 4.58 8.96 0.66
CA ASP A 82 4.61 7.84 1.59
C ASP A 82 4.28 6.52 0.90
N GLU A 83 3.45 6.59 -0.14
CA GLU A 83 2.91 5.48 -0.89
C GLU A 83 2.75 5.88 -2.36
N TRP A 84 3.36 5.12 -3.28
CA TRP A 84 3.20 5.29 -4.74
C TRP A 84 2.11 4.35 -5.24
N PRO A 85 0.98 4.84 -5.78
CA PRO A 85 -0.13 4.00 -6.21
C PRO A 85 0.25 2.96 -7.27
N GLU A 86 1.14 3.28 -8.22
CA GLU A 86 1.56 2.33 -9.25
C GLU A 86 2.43 1.17 -8.75
N ASP A 87 3.09 1.34 -7.59
CA ASP A 87 3.95 0.31 -7.00
C ASP A 87 3.19 -0.58 -6.00
N MET A 88 1.92 -0.27 -5.76
CA MET A 88 1.05 -0.98 -4.83
C MET A 88 0.15 -1.98 -5.54
N ARG A 89 0.06 -3.18 -4.96
CA ARG A 89 -1.01 -4.13 -5.23
C ARG A 89 -1.89 -4.29 -4.02
N THR A 90 -3.21 -4.18 -4.23
CA THR A 90 -4.21 -4.47 -3.22
C THR A 90 -4.60 -5.95 -3.31
N LEU A 91 -4.29 -6.71 -2.28
CA LEU A 91 -4.78 -8.08 -2.12
C LEU A 91 -6.02 -8.06 -1.23
N ARG A 92 -7.07 -8.78 -1.63
CA ARG A 92 -8.35 -8.79 -0.93
C ARG A 92 -8.91 -10.20 -0.86
N TRP A 93 -9.31 -10.61 0.34
CA TRP A 93 -9.97 -11.90 0.58
C TRP A 93 -11.25 -11.72 1.39
N ASP A 94 -12.30 -12.45 1.01
CA ASP A 94 -13.49 -12.66 1.83
C ASP A 94 -13.33 -13.98 2.58
N LEU A 95 -13.25 -13.92 3.91
CA LEU A 95 -13.00 -15.09 4.74
C LEU A 95 -14.07 -16.18 4.58
N HIS A 96 -15.35 -15.84 4.50
CA HIS A 96 -16.40 -16.87 4.37
C HIS A 96 -16.57 -17.37 2.94
N GLY A 97 -16.21 -16.54 1.95
CA GLY A 97 -16.20 -16.92 0.54
C GLY A 97 -14.95 -17.68 0.11
N HIS A 98 -13.90 -17.74 0.95
CA HIS A 98 -12.62 -18.33 0.55
C HIS A 98 -12.66 -19.87 0.53
N PRO A 99 -12.12 -20.54 -0.52
CA PRO A 99 -12.18 -22.00 -0.64
C PRO A 99 -11.50 -22.78 0.49
N SER A 100 -10.50 -22.21 1.15
CA SER A 100 -9.81 -22.83 2.28
C SER A 100 -10.51 -22.60 3.63
N ALA A 101 -11.58 -21.79 3.66
CA ALA A 101 -12.23 -21.41 4.89
C ALA A 101 -13.05 -22.55 5.48
N HIS A 102 -12.86 -22.83 6.76
CA HIS A 102 -13.60 -23.85 7.49
C HIS A 102 -13.72 -23.50 8.97
N GLU A 103 -14.76 -24.02 9.62
CA GLU A 103 -14.93 -23.87 11.08
C GLU A 103 -14.23 -25.03 11.80
N GLN A 104 -13.37 -24.69 12.77
CA GLN A 104 -12.70 -25.63 13.65
C GLN A 104 -12.68 -25.06 15.08
N GLY A 105 -13.15 -25.85 16.05
CA GLY A 105 -13.06 -25.48 17.47
C GLY A 105 -13.77 -24.16 17.85
N GLY A 106 -14.81 -23.77 17.12
CA GLY A 106 -15.53 -22.50 17.36
C GLY A 106 -14.83 -21.26 16.80
N SER A 107 -13.87 -21.44 15.89
CA SER A 107 -13.27 -20.37 15.09
C SER A 107 -13.31 -20.74 13.62
N TRP A 108 -13.39 -19.73 12.76
CA TRP A 108 -13.13 -19.85 11.34
C TRP A 108 -11.63 -19.75 11.08
N HIS A 109 -11.12 -20.69 10.31
CA HIS A 109 -9.74 -20.73 9.85
C HIS A 109 -9.73 -20.56 8.35
N MET A 110 -8.88 -19.66 7.86
CA MET A 110 -8.62 -19.47 6.42
C MET A 110 -7.12 -19.48 6.19
N THR A 111 -6.67 -20.34 5.29
CA THR A 111 -5.28 -20.36 4.82
C THR A 111 -5.18 -19.56 3.54
N VAL A 112 -4.31 -18.54 3.53
CA VAL A 112 -4.05 -17.69 2.37
C VAL A 112 -2.64 -17.98 1.87
N THR A 113 -2.51 -18.24 0.56
CA THR A 113 -1.23 -18.36 -0.12
C THR A 113 -1.05 -17.16 -1.04
N PRO A 114 -0.14 -16.22 -0.74
CA PRO A 114 0.08 -15.04 -1.57
C PRO A 114 0.58 -15.36 -2.97
N GLU A 115 0.08 -14.62 -3.96
CA GLU A 115 0.53 -14.71 -5.35
C GLU A 115 1.71 -13.77 -5.66
N ILE A 116 2.05 -12.87 -4.73
CA ILE A 116 3.10 -11.86 -4.86
C ILE A 116 3.99 -11.84 -3.61
N SER A 117 5.23 -11.39 -3.78
CA SER A 117 6.11 -10.99 -2.68
C SER A 117 6.15 -9.48 -2.55
N GLY A 118 6.35 -8.98 -1.33
CA GLY A 118 6.51 -7.56 -1.09
C GLY A 118 6.26 -7.13 0.35
N GLU A 119 6.41 -5.84 0.59
CA GLU A 119 6.19 -5.23 1.90
C GLU A 119 4.74 -4.77 2.04
N ILE A 120 4.08 -5.20 3.12
CA ILE A 120 2.74 -4.76 3.51
C ILE A 120 2.86 -3.35 4.10
N LEU A 121 2.35 -2.37 3.37
CA LEU A 121 2.32 -0.96 3.78
C LEU A 121 1.08 -0.67 4.63
N ARG A 122 -0.05 -1.27 4.26
CA ARG A 122 -1.31 -1.15 5.00
C ARG A 122 -2.01 -2.50 5.08
N ALA A 123 -2.48 -2.83 6.27
CA ALA A 123 -3.41 -3.94 6.47
C ALA A 123 -4.72 -3.40 7.04
N SER A 124 -5.83 -3.88 6.51
CA SER A 124 -7.15 -3.58 7.04
C SER A 124 -8.02 -4.81 7.11
N TYR A 125 -8.88 -4.80 8.11
CA TYR A 125 -9.86 -5.81 8.37
C TYR A 125 -11.23 -5.13 8.46
N GLN A 126 -12.15 -5.53 7.60
CA GLN A 126 -13.49 -4.97 7.55
C GLN A 126 -14.48 -6.02 8.02
N TYR A 127 -15.33 -5.58 8.93
CA TYR A 127 -16.39 -6.40 9.51
C TYR A 127 -17.73 -5.69 9.31
N HIS A 128 -18.65 -6.38 8.65
CA HIS A 128 -20.01 -5.89 8.43
C HIS A 128 -21.02 -6.70 9.24
N GLY A 129 -21.09 -6.42 10.54
CA GLY A 129 -22.07 -7.05 11.40
C GLY A 129 -22.95 -6.12 12.20
N ASN A 130 -23.92 -6.73 12.89
CA ASN A 130 -24.83 -6.02 13.77
C ASN A 130 -24.08 -5.39 14.94
N ARG A 131 -24.58 -4.25 15.43
CA ARG A 131 -24.04 -3.58 16.61
C ARG A 131 -24.14 -4.48 17.82
N LEU A 132 -23.01 -4.85 18.42
CA LEU A 132 -22.94 -5.61 19.67
C LEU A 132 -22.24 -4.76 20.72
N PRO A 133 -22.96 -3.85 21.43
CA PRO A 133 -22.35 -2.99 22.43
C PRO A 133 -21.74 -3.81 23.58
N ASN A 134 -20.52 -3.42 23.98
CA ASN A 134 -19.71 -4.04 25.03
C ASN A 134 -19.23 -5.46 24.69
N ALA A 135 -19.02 -5.77 23.41
CA ALA A 135 -18.43 -7.01 22.95
C ALA A 135 -17.12 -6.75 22.20
N MET A 136 -16.11 -7.57 22.50
CA MET A 136 -14.82 -7.55 21.82
C MET A 136 -14.55 -8.92 21.20
N MET A 137 -13.72 -8.92 20.15
CA MET A 137 -13.14 -10.15 19.61
C MET A 137 -11.68 -9.97 19.24
N GLN A 138 -10.94 -11.07 19.27
CA GLN A 138 -9.54 -11.12 18.87
C GLN A 138 -9.41 -11.88 17.56
N VAL A 139 -8.84 -11.23 16.55
CA VAL A 139 -8.55 -11.84 15.24
C VAL A 139 -7.05 -12.08 15.14
N HIS A 140 -6.65 -13.26 14.68
CA HIS A 140 -5.24 -13.57 14.44
C HIS A 140 -4.94 -13.49 12.95
N LEU A 141 -3.99 -12.64 12.59
CA LEU A 141 -3.65 -12.33 11.20
C LEU A 141 -2.20 -11.85 11.10
N LEU A 142 -1.46 -12.35 10.11
CA LEU A 142 -0.08 -11.94 9.81
C LEU A 142 0.84 -12.02 11.05
N GLY A 143 0.67 -13.08 11.85
CA GLY A 143 1.43 -13.33 13.07
C GLY A 143 1.01 -12.51 14.29
N GLY A 144 0.11 -11.54 14.13
CA GLY A 144 -0.39 -10.67 15.21
C GLY A 144 -1.78 -11.04 15.70
N THR A 145 -2.19 -10.39 16.79
CA THR A 145 -3.57 -10.41 17.31
C THR A 145 -4.12 -8.99 17.26
N ILE A 146 -5.34 -8.85 16.75
CA ILE A 146 -6.04 -7.57 16.58
C ILE A 146 -7.28 -7.58 17.46
N ASP A 147 -7.39 -6.58 18.34
CA ASP A 147 -8.59 -6.38 19.15
C ASP A 147 -9.64 -5.59 18.36
N CYS A 148 -10.83 -6.17 18.19
CA CYS A 148 -11.94 -5.60 17.45
C CYS A 148 -13.08 -5.24 18.39
N ASP A 149 -13.43 -3.94 18.49
CA ASP A 149 -14.62 -3.47 19.21
C ASP A 149 -15.86 -3.58 18.30
N LEU A 150 -16.86 -4.35 18.75
CA LEU A 150 -18.09 -4.62 18.01
C LEU A 150 -19.24 -3.65 18.32
N GLY A 151 -18.95 -2.61 19.12
CA GLY A 151 -19.85 -1.51 19.42
C GLY A 151 -20.17 -0.60 18.23
N ASN A 152 -19.39 -0.68 17.14
CA ASN A 152 -19.53 0.14 15.94
C ASN A 152 -19.86 -0.72 14.70
N VAL A 153 -20.99 -0.41 14.04
CA VAL A 153 -21.45 -1.09 12.81
C VAL A 153 -20.59 -0.69 11.62
N GLY A 154 -20.15 -1.65 10.80
CA GLY A 154 -19.47 -1.38 9.53
C GLY A 154 -18.07 -0.80 9.68
N SER A 155 -17.33 -1.22 10.71
CA SER A 155 -16.01 -0.69 11.00
C SER A 155 -14.94 -1.33 10.11
N THR A 156 -14.14 -0.47 9.46
CA THR A 156 -12.83 -0.86 8.92
C THR A 156 -11.78 -0.59 9.99
N LEU A 157 -11.05 -1.63 10.37
CA LEU A 157 -9.94 -1.53 11.30
C LEU A 157 -8.64 -1.62 10.51
N SER A 158 -7.89 -0.52 10.48
CA SER A 158 -6.51 -0.51 9.98
C SER A 158 -5.56 -0.86 11.12
N PHE A 159 -4.57 -1.71 10.82
CA PHE A 159 -3.60 -2.14 11.81
C PHE A 159 -2.23 -2.34 11.16
N THR A 160 -1.20 -2.27 12.00
CA THR A 160 0.17 -2.61 11.61
C THR A 160 0.40 -4.09 11.85
N PRO A 161 0.66 -4.91 10.82
CA PRO A 161 0.94 -6.33 11.02
C PRO A 161 2.30 -6.53 11.69
N GLN A 162 2.43 -7.60 12.48
CA GLN A 162 3.71 -7.96 13.11
C GLN A 162 4.73 -8.40 12.07
N ASN A 163 4.30 -9.24 11.11
CA ASN A 163 5.09 -9.52 9.92
C ASN A 163 4.62 -8.62 8.77
N ARG A 164 5.50 -7.69 8.36
CA ARG A 164 5.25 -6.82 7.21
C ARG A 164 5.73 -7.40 5.89
N GLN A 165 6.41 -8.54 5.90
CA GLN A 165 6.91 -9.17 4.68
C GLN A 165 5.98 -10.28 4.21
N LEU A 166 5.51 -10.14 2.98
CA LEU A 166 4.72 -11.13 2.28
C LEU A 166 5.64 -11.88 1.31
N THR A 167 5.59 -13.21 1.34
CA THR A 167 6.41 -14.04 0.44
C THR A 167 5.48 -14.88 -0.42
N GLN A 168 5.65 -14.79 -1.73
CA GLN A 168 4.89 -15.57 -2.70
C GLN A 168 4.98 -17.06 -2.39
N GLY A 169 3.83 -17.75 -2.37
CA GLY A 169 3.75 -19.18 -2.10
C GLY A 169 3.89 -19.55 -0.61
N GLN A 170 4.31 -18.64 0.28
CA GLN A 170 4.36 -18.89 1.70
C GLN A 170 2.99 -18.62 2.34
N ALA A 171 2.28 -19.70 2.67
CA ALA A 171 0.97 -19.58 3.27
C ALA A 171 1.01 -18.94 4.67
N PHE A 172 -0.02 -18.18 5.00
CA PHE A 172 -0.31 -17.73 6.36
C PHE A 172 -1.76 -18.06 6.74
N GLU A 173 -2.00 -18.19 8.04
CA GLU A 173 -3.32 -18.48 8.58
C GLU A 173 -4.00 -17.20 9.06
N VAL A 174 -5.31 -17.14 8.83
CA VAL A 174 -6.22 -16.18 9.43
C VAL A 174 -7.18 -16.94 10.31
N VAL A 175 -7.28 -16.52 11.57
CA VAL A 175 -8.20 -17.12 12.54
C VAL A 175 -9.17 -16.07 13.04
N HIS A 176 -10.46 -16.39 12.93
CA HIS A 176 -11.56 -15.52 13.32
C HIS A 176 -12.52 -16.26 14.26
N PRO A 177 -12.73 -15.79 15.50
CA PRO A 177 -13.63 -16.46 16.45
C PRO A 177 -15.10 -16.40 16.00
N VAL A 178 -15.84 -17.50 16.15
CA VAL A 178 -17.28 -17.57 15.83
C VAL A 178 -18.13 -16.85 16.90
N THR A 179 -17.57 -16.64 18.09
CA THR A 179 -18.28 -16.06 19.23
C THR A 179 -17.48 -14.92 19.87
N PRO A 180 -17.94 -13.66 19.78
CA PRO A 180 -17.35 -12.57 20.52
C PRO A 180 -17.70 -12.67 22.01
N THR A 181 -16.83 -12.13 22.86
CA THR A 181 -17.01 -12.15 24.30
C THR A 181 -17.56 -10.81 24.78
N ARG A 182 -18.67 -10.81 25.51
CA ARG A 182 -19.14 -9.62 26.22
C ARG A 182 -18.30 -9.42 27.49
N HIS A 183 -18.04 -8.18 27.91
CA HIS A 183 -17.40 -7.91 29.22
C HIS A 183 -18.14 -8.58 30.41
N SER A 184 -19.43 -8.89 30.24
CA SER A 184 -20.26 -9.60 31.21
C SER A 184 -20.16 -11.14 31.15
N HIS A 185 -19.17 -11.72 30.47
CA HIS A 185 -18.93 -13.18 30.34
C HIS A 185 -20.07 -13.98 29.69
N LYS A 186 -20.99 -13.34 28.97
CA LYS A 186 -22.00 -14.03 28.15
C LYS A 186 -21.45 -14.21 26.74
N SER A 187 -21.43 -15.44 26.23
CA SER A 187 -21.12 -15.73 24.84
C SER A 187 -22.23 -15.20 23.94
N LEU A 188 -21.84 -14.44 22.93
CA LEU A 188 -22.74 -14.02 21.85
C LEU A 188 -22.43 -14.89 20.64
N LYS A 189 -23.46 -15.33 19.91
CA LYS A 189 -23.29 -15.99 18.61
C LYS A 189 -23.65 -14.98 17.53
N PHE A 190 -22.84 -14.90 16.49
CA PHE A 190 -23.27 -14.23 15.27
C PHE A 190 -24.49 -14.96 14.69
N ILE A 191 -25.46 -14.20 14.19
CA ILE A 191 -26.73 -14.74 13.69
C ILE A 191 -26.56 -15.36 12.30
N ALA A 192 -25.50 -14.98 11.57
CA ALA A 192 -25.09 -15.52 10.28
C ALA A 192 -23.57 -15.31 10.08
N PRO A 193 -22.91 -16.05 9.17
CA PRO A 193 -21.60 -15.64 8.66
C PRO A 193 -21.73 -14.28 8.00
N MET A 194 -20.94 -13.31 8.45
CA MET A 194 -21.03 -11.91 8.02
C MET A 194 -19.86 -11.57 7.12
N PRO A 195 -19.97 -10.60 6.19
CA PRO A 195 -18.85 -10.27 5.32
C PRO A 195 -17.62 -9.89 6.15
N LEU A 196 -16.55 -10.66 5.96
CA LEU A 196 -15.27 -10.51 6.64
C LEU A 196 -14.20 -10.33 5.58
N ILE A 197 -13.78 -9.08 5.38
CA ILE A 197 -12.85 -8.72 4.32
C ILE A 197 -11.49 -8.40 4.92
N ILE A 198 -10.46 -9.01 4.36
CA ILE A 198 -9.06 -8.67 4.65
C ILE A 198 -8.52 -7.99 3.41
N GLU A 199 -7.92 -6.82 3.59
CA GLU A 199 -7.30 -6.08 2.51
C GLU A 199 -5.88 -5.68 2.91
N LEU A 200 -4.91 -6.03 2.06
CA LEU A 200 -3.50 -5.67 2.21
C LEU A 200 -3.08 -4.80 1.04
N ALA A 201 -2.55 -3.61 1.32
CA ALA A 201 -1.79 -2.83 0.35
C ALA A 201 -0.33 -3.25 0.44
N VAL A 202 0.17 -3.86 -0.64
CA VAL A 202 1.50 -4.46 -0.71
C VAL A 202 2.33 -3.70 -1.74
N ARG A 203 3.49 -3.19 -1.34
CA ARG A 203 4.51 -2.73 -2.28
C ARG A 203 5.25 -3.94 -2.81
N VAL A 204 5.11 -4.21 -4.11
CA VAL A 204 5.66 -5.42 -4.74
C VAL A 204 7.18 -5.31 -4.83
N ASP A 205 7.88 -6.41 -4.56
CA ASP A 205 9.32 -6.47 -4.83
C ASP A 205 9.56 -6.37 -6.35
N SER A 206 10.40 -5.42 -6.77
CA SER A 206 10.80 -5.21 -8.17
C SER A 206 11.76 -6.28 -8.68
#